data_AF-A0A3L9GH04-F1
#
_entry.id   AF-A0A3L9GH04-F1
#
_cell.length_a   1.000
_cell.length_b   1.000
_cell.length_c   1.000
_cell.angle_alpha   90.00
_cell.angle_beta   90.00
_cell.angle_gamma   90.00
#
_symmetry.space_group_name_H-M   'P 1'
#
loop_
_entity.id
_entity.type
_entity.pdbx_description
1 polymer ?
#
loop_
_entity_poly.entity_id
_entity_poly.type
_entity_poly.pdbx_seq_one_letter_code
_entity_poly.pdbx_strand_id
1 'polypeptide(L)' 'LSHAVGLPITLAQLDIKEDVPAKMRIVAEAACAEGETIHNMPGGATPDQVYAALLVADQYGQRFLQEWE' A
#
# COMPACT_ATOMS: atom_id res chain seq x y z
N LEU A 1 6.76 4.36 14.53
CA LEU A 1 7.57 3.16 14.87
C LEU A 1 8.32 2.63 13.64
N SER A 2 7.65 2.35 12.51
CA SER A 2 8.30 1.83 11.28
C SER A 2 9.44 2.70 10.75
N HIS A 3 9.25 4.02 10.66
CA HIS A 3 10.31 4.97 10.29
C HIS A 3 11.52 4.92 11.24
N ALA A 4 11.28 4.81 12.55
CA ALA A 4 12.32 4.83 13.58
C ALA A 4 13.28 3.62 13.51
N VAL A 5 12.84 2.53 12.87
CA VAL A 5 13.66 1.33 12.65
C VAL A 5 14.12 1.18 11.19
N GLY A 6 13.91 2.20 10.35
CA GLY A 6 14.35 2.22 8.96
C GLY A 6 13.50 1.40 7.99
N LEU A 7 12.27 1.04 8.35
CA LEU A 7 11.36 0.36 7.42
C LEU A 7 10.72 1.37 6.45
N PRO A 8 10.53 0.99 5.18
CA PRO A 8 9.89 1.84 4.19
C PRO A 8 8.43 2.07 4.57
N ILE A 9 8.00 3.33 4.48
CA ILE A 9 6.63 3.78 4.74
C ILE A 9 5.96 4.38 3.50
N THR A 10 6.70 4.47 2.38
CA THR A 10 6.22 4.95 1.08
C THR A 10 6.66 4.02 -0.04
N LEU A 11 5.92 4.03 -1.15
CA LEU A 11 6.25 3.33 -2.39
C LEU A 11 7.56 3.86 -3.01
N ALA A 12 7.83 5.15 -2.85
CA ALA A 12 9.09 5.75 -3.31
C ALA A 12 10.32 5.18 -2.60
N GLN A 13 10.21 4.85 -1.30
CA GLN A 13 11.26 4.17 -0.54
C GLN A 13 11.45 2.70 -0.94
N LEU A 14 10.42 2.09 -1.53
CA LEU A 14 10.49 0.77 -2.18
C LEU A 14 10.98 0.85 -3.63
N ASP A 15 11.45 2.01 -4.06
CA ASP A 15 11.89 2.32 -5.43
C ASP A 15 10.79 2.21 -6.50
N ILE A 16 9.52 2.29 -6.08
CA ILE A 16 8.37 2.31 -6.98
C ILE A 16 7.97 3.77 -7.22
N LYS A 17 8.55 4.37 -8.27
CA LYS A 17 8.35 5.79 -8.63
C LYS A 17 7.53 5.98 -9.91
N GLU A 18 7.49 4.96 -10.76
CA GLU A 18 6.83 5.00 -12.07
C GLU A 18 5.72 3.95 -12.15
N ASP A 19 4.69 4.25 -12.93
CA ASP A 19 3.50 3.40 -13.15
C ASP A 19 2.81 2.92 -11.87
N VAL A 20 2.91 3.70 -10.80
CA VAL A 20 2.29 3.39 -9.50
C VAL A 20 0.82 2.98 -9.64
N PRO A 21 -0.05 3.71 -10.37
CA PRO A 21 -1.46 3.33 -10.49
C PRO A 21 -1.67 1.95 -11.13
N ALA A 22 -0.91 1.63 -12.19
CA ALA A 22 -1.04 0.36 -12.89
C ALA A 22 -0.49 -0.80 -12.03
N LYS A 23 0.68 -0.61 -11.41
CA LYS A 23 1.30 -1.62 -10.55
C LYS A 23 0.47 -1.89 -9.30
N MET A 24 -0.05 -0.86 -8.65
CA MET A 24 -0.88 -1.03 -7.46
C MET A 24 -2.19 -1.76 -7.78
N ARG A 25 -2.76 -1.58 -8.98
CA ARG A 25 -3.92 -2.36 -9.43
C ARG A 25 -3.61 -3.86 -9.55
N ILE A 26 -2.50 -4.20 -10.20
CA ILE A 26 -2.05 -5.59 -10.34
C ILE A 26 -1.81 -6.22 -8.96
N VAL A 27 -1.17 -5.49 -8.05
CA VAL A 27 -0.93 -5.95 -6.67
C VAL A 27 -2.24 -6.13 -5.91
N ALA A 28 -3.19 -5.21 -6.06
CA ALA A 28 -4.49 -5.32 -5.40
C ALA A 28 -5.32 -6.50 -5.91
N GLU A 29 -5.32 -6.75 -7.22
CA GLU A 29 -5.96 -7.93 -7.81
C GLU A 29 -5.29 -9.23 -7.34
N ALA A 30 -3.96 -9.27 -7.32
CA ALA A 30 -3.20 -10.42 -6.83
C ALA A 30 -3.45 -10.68 -5.34
N ALA A 31 -3.52 -9.63 -4.51
CA ALA A 31 -3.82 -9.74 -3.09
C ALA A 31 -5.25 -10.24 -2.81
N CYS A 32 -6.19 -9.94 -3.71
CA CYS A 32 -7.57 -10.40 -3.66
C CYS A 32 -7.81 -11.74 -4.38
N ALA A 33 -6.76 -12.40 -4.87
CA ALA A 33 -6.89 -13.69 -5.55
C ALA A 33 -7.50 -14.78 -4.64
N GLU A 34 -8.07 -15.80 -5.25
CA GLU A 34 -8.65 -16.93 -4.52
C GLU A 34 -7.55 -17.70 -3.76
N GLY A 35 -7.78 -17.98 -2.48
CA GLY A 35 -6.82 -18.66 -1.61
C GLY A 35 -5.90 -17.74 -0.80
N GLU A 36 -5.96 -16.43 -1.02
CA GLU A 36 -5.20 -15.47 -0.22
C GLU A 36 -5.75 -15.25 1.19
N THR A 37 -4.88 -14.82 2.10
CA THR A 37 -5.26 -14.57 3.50
C THR A 37 -6.18 -13.38 3.69
N ILE A 38 -6.34 -12.53 2.68
CA ILE A 38 -7.17 -11.32 2.74
C ILE A 38 -8.65 -11.63 3.00
N HIS A 39 -9.10 -12.82 2.59
CA HIS A 39 -10.47 -13.29 2.79
C HIS A 39 -10.79 -13.62 4.26
N ASN A 40 -9.79 -13.73 5.12
CA ASN A 40 -9.98 -13.93 6.55
C ASN A 40 -10.38 -12.62 7.28
N MET A 41 -10.30 -11.48 6.61
CA MET A 41 -10.64 -10.20 7.20
C MET A 41 -12.17 -10.03 7.29
N PRO A 42 -12.72 -9.72 8.49
CA PRO A 42 -14.16 -9.49 8.63
C PRO A 42 -14.57 -8.24 7.84
N GLY A 43 -15.57 -8.40 6.97
CA GLY A 43 -16.06 -7.35 6.07
C GLY A 43 -15.71 -7.55 4.59
N GLY A 44 -14.79 -8.48 4.29
CA GLY A 44 -14.30 -8.70 2.93
C GLY A 44 -13.44 -7.54 2.42
N ALA A 45 -12.53 -7.82 1.51
CA ALA A 45 -11.71 -6.81 0.86
C ALA A 45 -11.89 -6.91 -0.65
N THR A 46 -12.28 -5.82 -1.30
CA THR A 46 -12.33 -5.75 -2.76
C THR A 46 -11.00 -5.24 -3.32
N PRO A 47 -10.61 -5.62 -4.55
CA PRO A 47 -9.41 -5.09 -5.19
C PRO A 47 -9.37 -3.57 -5.21
N ASP A 48 -10.51 -2.91 -5.45
CA ASP A 48 -10.59 -1.45 -5.45
C ASP A 48 -10.33 -0.84 -4.07
N GLN A 49 -10.79 -1.47 -2.99
CA GLN A 49 -10.51 -1.03 -1.62
C GLN A 49 -9.02 -1.20 -1.28
N VAL A 50 -8.42 -2.31 -1.68
CA VAL A 50 -6.99 -2.58 -1.46
C VAL A 50 -6.14 -1.58 -2.26
N TYR A 51 -6.49 -1.32 -3.52
CA TYR A 51 -5.85 -0.30 -4.35
C TYR A 51 -5.93 1.09 -3.72
N ALA A 52 -7.12 1.50 -3.28
CA ALA A 52 -7.30 2.79 -2.61
C ALA A 52 -6.49 2.87 -1.31
N ALA A 53 -6.48 1.79 -0.51
CA ALA A 53 -5.71 1.72 0.72
C ALA A 53 -4.19 1.84 0.47
N LEU A 54 -3.66 1.21 -0.59
CA LEU A 54 -2.25 1.33 -0.98
C LEU A 54 -1.87 2.77 -1.31
N LEU A 55 -2.68 3.47 -2.10
CA LEU A 55 -2.42 4.87 -2.46
C LEU A 55 -2.52 5.81 -1.26
N VAL A 56 -3.52 5.60 -0.42
CA VAL A 56 -3.73 6.42 0.77
C VAL A 56 -2.61 6.19 1.80
N ALA A 57 -2.17 4.94 1.98
CA ALA A 57 -1.03 4.62 2.83
C ALA A 57 0.26 5.30 2.35
N ASP A 58 0.51 5.30 1.04
CA ASP A 58 1.65 6.03 0.46
C ASP A 58 1.56 7.54 0.72
N GLN A 59 0.40 8.16 0.49
CA GLN A 59 0.19 9.58 0.78
C GLN A 59 0.39 9.93 2.26
N TYR A 60 -0.11 9.08 3.16
CA TYR A 60 0.13 9.25 4.60
C TYR A 60 1.61 9.13 4.95
N GLY A 61 2.32 8.17 4.36
CA GLY A 61 3.77 8.01 4.53
C GLY A 61 4.54 9.23 4.03
N GLN A 62 4.20 9.77 2.85
CA GLN A 62 4.82 10.97 2.30
C GLN A 62 4.56 12.19 3.18
N ARG A 63 3.32 12.37 3.64
CA ARG A 63 2.96 13.45 4.57
C ARG A 63 3.73 13.33 5.88
N PHE A 64 3.84 12.11 6.42
CA PHE A 64 4.59 11.87 7.64
C PHE A 64 6.08 12.22 7.47
N LEU A 65 6.68 11.88 6.32
CA LEU A 65 8.06 12.28 6.01
C LEU A 65 8.21 13.81 5.90
N GLN A 66 7.27 14.50 5.25
CA GLN A 66 7.28 15.96 5.13
C GLN A 66 7.08 16.69 6.47
N GLU A 67 6.29 16.13 7.39
CA GLU A 67 6.05 16.73 8.71
C GLU A 67 7.20 16.47 9.71
N TRP A 68 8.08 15.48 9.42
CA TRP A 68 9.21 15.09 10.28
C TRP A 68 10.58 15.53 9.74
N GLU A 69 10.61 16.17 8.58
CA GLU A 69 11.77 16.80 7.94
C GLU A 69 11.78 18.32 8.20
#